data_AF-A0A2H3BBP1-F1
#
_entry.id   AF-A0A2H3BBP1-F1
#
_cell.length_a   1.000
_cell.length_b   1.000
_cell.length_c   1.000
_cell.angle_alpha   90.00
_cell.angle_beta   90.00
_cell.angle_gamma   90.00
#
_symmetry.space_group_name_H-M   'P 1'
#
loop_
_entity.id
_entity.type
_entity.pdbx_description
1 polymer ?
#
loop_
_entity_poly.entity_id
_entity_poly.type
_entity_poly.pdbx_seq_one_letter_code
_entity_poly.pdbx_strand_id
1 'polypeptide(L)'
;MNRRVGIERSTGLAGGGVVSAASQRNYEIGAELCRKKKPNEAAPYLLKAIEDHNNLDAFIELSFLMPDWESRLDVLATAARNGQRLLEARLGPNCFDDNGPYVGRFWEILDTRPYMRVLQAQVRLFFESGDYKSSAETIIEMLRLCPGDNMNQRTWLGPLLCRLERYSDALYFARFWIEDFISDHTNYVPPYRGGTAFKVPERKLFSPEDEKNVDSSPCSMTYTAALAAFKLWGDCEESRQYLRVASKGNPHVMIKVLGRINRPEQMNMNPRGWNGPEDAHDYLWLVQDLWMNDDVWNWANEHPEAKGATFKKCARPSCTLKETRAAEFQRCSSCHLVSYCSQACQKDDWKRHKPDCQFHKMKKAAVQAFNAGKAAPEGCTIPIFATDFSGGAVHLYDGNQATVNGVPIPDPGTASASASKKKKKNKKKNKKPEGN
;
A
#
# COMPACT_ATOMS: atom_id res chain seq x y z
N MET A 1 7.12 12.47 -5.16
CA MET A 1 5.80 11.98 -5.64
C MET A 1 5.96 11.20 -6.95
N ASN A 2 5.06 10.24 -7.21
CA ASN A 2 5.10 9.33 -8.37
C ASN A 2 4.84 10.05 -9.70
N ARG A 3 5.33 9.45 -10.80
CA ARG A 3 5.01 9.84 -12.18
C ARG A 3 3.49 9.84 -12.37
N ARG A 4 2.92 10.93 -12.90
CA ARG A 4 1.48 10.99 -13.21
C ARG A 4 1.14 10.01 -14.32
N VAL A 5 0.08 9.25 -14.11
CA VAL A 5 -0.47 8.24 -15.03
C VAL A 5 -1.96 8.49 -15.21
N GLY A 6 -2.58 7.95 -16.25
CA GLY A 6 -4.03 8.13 -16.47
C GLY A 6 -4.40 9.46 -17.11
N ILE A 7 -5.69 9.80 -16.99
CA ILE A 7 -6.32 10.97 -17.62
C ILE A 7 -5.65 12.29 -17.19
N GLU A 8 -5.18 12.42 -15.95
CA GLU A 8 -4.48 13.64 -15.49
C GLU A 8 -3.14 13.86 -16.21
N ARG A 9 -2.54 12.81 -16.80
CA ARG A 9 -1.33 12.96 -17.63
C ARG A 9 -1.68 13.57 -18.99
N SER A 10 -2.83 13.22 -19.58
CA SER A 10 -3.24 13.70 -20.90
C SER A 10 -3.97 15.04 -20.86
N THR A 11 -4.65 15.36 -19.76
CA THR A 11 -5.53 16.53 -19.63
C THR A 11 -5.02 17.60 -18.67
N GLY A 12 -3.98 17.32 -17.88
CA GLY A 12 -3.45 18.22 -16.86
C GLY A 12 -4.14 18.06 -15.50
N LEU A 13 -3.78 18.93 -14.53
CA LEU A 13 -4.36 18.94 -13.19
C LEU A 13 -5.89 18.99 -13.23
N ALA A 14 -6.55 18.07 -12.51
CA ALA A 14 -8.01 18.03 -12.39
C ALA A 14 -8.75 17.97 -13.74
N GLY A 15 -8.20 17.30 -14.76
CA GLY A 15 -8.88 17.21 -16.06
C GLY A 15 -8.69 18.44 -16.97
N GLY A 16 -7.89 19.42 -16.54
CA GLY A 16 -7.57 20.65 -17.29
C GLY A 16 -8.45 21.84 -16.93
N GLY A 17 -7.89 23.06 -17.06
CA GLY A 17 -8.65 24.33 -16.92
C GLY A 17 -8.84 24.87 -15.50
N VAL A 18 -8.28 24.22 -14.48
CA VAL A 18 -8.32 24.68 -13.07
C VAL A 18 -7.11 25.55 -12.70
N VAL A 19 -5.98 25.28 -13.35
CA VAL A 19 -4.67 25.87 -13.08
C VAL A 19 -4.15 26.53 -14.35
N SER A 20 -3.59 27.72 -14.22
CA SER A 20 -2.97 28.46 -15.31
C SER A 20 -1.77 27.70 -15.89
N ALA A 21 -1.57 27.83 -17.21
CA ALA A 21 -0.46 27.17 -17.89
C ALA A 21 0.91 27.62 -17.35
N ALA A 22 1.04 28.87 -16.87
CA ALA A 22 2.26 29.36 -16.24
C ALA A 22 2.53 28.68 -14.90
N SER A 23 1.52 28.56 -14.04
CA SER A 23 1.64 27.85 -12.76
C SER A 23 1.95 26.36 -12.96
N GLN A 24 1.26 25.71 -13.91
CA GLN A 24 1.51 24.30 -14.25
C GLN A 24 2.97 24.05 -14.65
N ARG A 25 3.53 24.88 -15.55
CA ARG A 25 4.93 24.75 -15.98
C ARG A 25 5.92 24.93 -14.81
N ASN A 26 5.71 25.93 -13.96
CA ASN A 26 6.55 26.15 -12.79
C ASN A 26 6.49 24.96 -11.82
N TYR A 27 5.29 24.44 -11.57
CA TYR A 27 5.10 23.25 -10.75
C TYR A 27 5.86 22.03 -11.30
N GLU A 28 5.78 21.78 -12.61
CA GLU A 28 6.47 20.64 -13.24
C GLU A 28 7.99 20.73 -13.08
N ILE A 29 8.57 21.93 -13.26
CA ILE A 29 10.00 22.17 -13.04
C ILE A 29 10.37 21.96 -11.57
N GLY A 30 9.61 22.56 -10.64
CA GLY A 30 9.83 22.41 -9.20
C GLY A 30 9.76 20.95 -8.75
N ALA A 31 8.72 20.22 -9.17
CA ALA A 31 8.55 18.80 -8.85
C ALA A 31 9.65 17.91 -9.43
N GLU A 32 10.18 18.23 -10.63
CA GLU A 32 11.34 17.55 -11.21
C GLU A 32 12.61 17.77 -10.37
N LEU A 33 12.86 19.01 -9.94
CA LEU A 33 14.00 19.35 -9.09
C LEU A 33 13.89 18.68 -7.71
N CYS A 34 12.69 18.61 -7.11
CA CYS A 34 12.43 17.83 -5.90
C CYS A 34 12.78 16.34 -6.11
N ARG A 35 12.36 15.74 -7.23
CA ARG A 35 12.70 14.33 -7.57
C ARG A 35 14.20 14.12 -7.75
N LYS A 36 14.92 15.12 -8.23
CA LYS A 36 16.40 15.14 -8.30
C LYS A 36 17.08 15.50 -6.98
N LYS A 37 16.34 15.61 -5.87
CA LYS A 37 16.83 16.01 -4.54
C LYS A 37 17.53 17.37 -4.54
N LYS A 38 16.99 18.33 -5.30
CA LYS A 38 17.47 19.72 -5.39
C LYS A 38 16.42 20.70 -4.83
N PRO A 39 16.13 20.66 -3.51
CA PRO A 39 15.04 21.44 -2.93
C PRO A 39 15.24 22.95 -3.05
N ASN A 40 16.48 23.44 -2.88
CA ASN A 40 16.78 24.87 -2.98
C ASN A 40 16.58 25.42 -4.40
N GLU A 41 16.89 24.61 -5.43
CA GLU A 41 16.63 24.97 -6.83
C GLU A 41 15.12 24.88 -7.15
N ALA A 42 14.38 23.99 -6.49
CA ALA A 42 12.95 23.79 -6.70
C ALA A 42 12.10 24.94 -6.11
N ALA A 43 12.49 25.46 -4.95
CA ALA A 43 11.68 26.40 -4.18
C ALA A 43 11.24 27.66 -4.96
N PRO A 44 12.10 28.35 -5.74
CA PRO A 44 11.67 29.52 -6.53
C PRO A 44 10.57 29.20 -7.54
N TYR A 45 10.61 28.02 -8.17
CA TYR A 45 9.57 27.60 -9.11
C TYR A 45 8.26 27.27 -8.39
N LEU A 46 8.33 26.59 -7.24
CA LEU A 46 7.14 26.27 -6.45
C LEU A 46 6.48 27.54 -5.89
N LEU A 47 7.27 28.51 -5.42
CA LEU A 47 6.76 29.82 -4.99
C LEU A 47 6.02 30.54 -6.12
N LYS A 48 6.57 30.52 -7.34
CA LYS A 48 5.91 31.07 -8.53
C LYS A 48 4.65 30.30 -8.93
N ALA A 49 4.61 28.99 -8.68
CA ALA A 49 3.47 28.16 -9.01
C ALA A 49 2.28 28.44 -8.07
N ILE A 50 2.53 28.66 -6.77
CA ILE A 50 1.47 28.91 -5.79
C ILE A 50 0.83 30.31 -5.89
N GLU A 51 1.40 31.24 -6.67
CA GLU A 51 0.73 32.50 -7.04
C GLU A 51 -0.64 32.23 -7.69
N ASP A 52 -0.78 31.09 -8.38
CA ASP A 52 -2.08 30.53 -8.73
C ASP A 52 -2.59 29.67 -7.56
N HIS A 53 -3.49 30.26 -6.77
CA HIS A 53 -4.01 29.64 -5.54
C HIS A 53 -4.75 28.31 -5.80
N ASN A 54 -5.12 28.00 -7.05
CA ASN A 54 -5.78 26.74 -7.39
C ASN A 54 -4.78 25.59 -7.61
N ASN A 55 -3.47 25.87 -7.70
CA ASN A 55 -2.45 24.84 -7.88
C ASN A 55 -2.10 24.14 -6.56
N LEU A 56 -3.03 23.34 -6.04
CA LEU A 56 -2.90 22.68 -4.75
C LEU A 56 -1.68 21.75 -4.67
N ASP A 57 -1.30 21.10 -5.77
CA ASP A 57 -0.13 20.21 -5.79
C ASP A 57 1.18 20.99 -5.61
N ALA A 58 1.25 22.25 -6.07
CA ALA A 58 2.40 23.11 -5.79
C ALA A 58 2.49 23.48 -4.31
N PHE A 59 1.36 23.74 -3.65
CA PHE A 59 1.34 23.94 -2.19
C PHE A 59 1.79 22.67 -1.45
N ILE A 60 1.36 21.49 -1.90
CA ILE A 60 1.80 20.22 -1.30
C ILE A 60 3.33 20.09 -1.39
N GLU A 61 3.91 20.20 -2.59
CA GLU A 61 5.38 20.09 -2.74
C GLU A 61 6.12 21.18 -1.95
N LEU A 62 5.62 22.42 -1.95
CA LEU A 62 6.22 23.52 -1.19
C LEU A 62 6.20 23.25 0.31
N SER A 63 5.11 22.68 0.84
CA SER A 63 5.00 22.35 2.26
C SER A 63 6.16 21.47 2.70
N PHE A 64 6.51 20.43 1.95
CA PHE A 64 7.63 19.53 2.28
C PHE A 64 9.01 20.18 2.16
N LEU A 65 9.13 21.37 1.57
CA LEU A 65 10.37 22.16 1.53
C LEU A 65 10.48 23.16 2.69
N MET A 66 9.41 23.39 3.45
CA MET A 66 9.44 24.33 4.57
C MET A 66 10.35 23.81 5.70
N PRO A 67 11.09 24.71 6.37
CA PRO A 67 12.16 24.34 7.30
C PRO A 67 11.63 23.75 8.62
N ASP A 68 10.44 24.17 9.05
CA ASP A 68 9.84 23.82 10.33
C ASP A 68 8.40 23.29 10.18
N TRP A 69 7.87 22.68 11.24
CA TRP A 69 6.54 22.05 11.24
C TRP A 69 5.39 23.06 11.17
N GLU A 70 5.53 24.24 11.75
CA GLU A 70 4.49 25.26 11.74
C GLU A 70 4.25 25.77 10.32
N SER A 71 5.32 26.17 9.63
CA SER A 71 5.28 26.60 8.23
C SER A 71 4.77 25.50 7.29
N ARG A 72 5.18 24.24 7.53
CA ARG A 72 4.68 23.05 6.79
C ARG A 72 3.17 22.93 6.86
N LEU A 73 2.64 22.98 8.08
CA LEU A 73 1.22 22.79 8.35
C LEU A 73 0.40 23.99 7.87
N ASP A 74 0.90 25.22 7.99
CA ASP A 74 0.22 26.43 7.51
C ASP A 74 0.07 26.45 5.98
N VAL A 75 1.13 26.07 5.24
CA VAL A 75 1.06 25.94 3.77
C VAL A 75 0.00 24.91 3.36
N LEU A 76 -0.08 23.76 4.02
CA LEU A 76 -1.12 22.76 3.74
C LEU A 76 -2.51 23.20 4.18
N ALA A 77 -2.65 23.91 5.30
CA ALA A 77 -3.93 24.47 5.74
C ALA A 77 -4.45 25.50 4.72
N THR A 78 -3.56 26.32 4.17
CA THR A 78 -3.87 27.24 3.06
C THR A 78 -4.30 26.48 1.81
N ALA A 79 -3.59 25.40 1.44
CA ALA A 79 -3.97 24.55 0.32
C ALA A 79 -5.37 23.93 0.51
N ALA A 80 -5.69 23.48 1.73
CA ALA A 80 -6.99 22.90 2.04
C ALA A 80 -8.12 23.92 1.88
N ARG A 81 -7.95 25.14 2.42
CA ARG A 81 -8.91 26.25 2.24
C ARG A 81 -9.10 26.62 0.78
N ASN A 82 -8.01 26.70 0.02
CA ASN A 82 -8.06 26.98 -1.41
C ASN A 82 -8.83 25.88 -2.18
N GLY A 83 -8.58 24.61 -1.84
CA GLY A 83 -9.27 23.48 -2.42
C GLY A 83 -10.76 23.46 -2.10
N GLN A 84 -11.15 23.74 -0.85
CA GLN A 84 -12.56 23.85 -0.46
C GLN A 84 -13.28 24.94 -1.27
N ARG A 85 -12.73 26.16 -1.28
CA ARG A 85 -13.28 27.29 -2.06
C ARG A 85 -13.41 26.96 -3.55
N LEU A 86 -12.40 26.31 -4.13
CA LEU A 86 -12.41 25.90 -5.52
C LEU A 86 -13.53 24.89 -5.80
N LEU A 87 -13.69 23.89 -4.93
CA LEU A 87 -14.71 22.85 -5.08
C LEU A 87 -16.12 23.41 -4.88
N GLU A 88 -16.33 24.29 -3.91
CA GLU A 88 -17.60 25.00 -3.74
C GLU A 88 -17.96 25.84 -4.97
N ALA A 89 -16.98 26.52 -5.57
CA ALA A 89 -17.19 27.31 -6.77
C ALA A 89 -17.54 26.46 -8.00
N ARG A 90 -16.98 25.26 -8.12
CA ARG A 90 -17.16 24.39 -9.30
C ARG A 90 -18.32 23.41 -9.17
N LEU A 91 -18.54 22.88 -7.97
CA LEU A 91 -19.52 21.83 -7.68
C LEU A 91 -20.71 22.35 -6.86
N GLY A 92 -20.69 23.62 -6.45
CA GLY A 92 -21.71 24.24 -5.62
C GLY A 92 -21.46 24.10 -4.11
N PRO A 93 -22.19 24.86 -3.28
CA PRO A 93 -21.94 24.96 -1.84
C PRO A 93 -22.20 23.66 -1.07
N ASN A 94 -22.99 22.74 -1.62
CA ASN A 94 -23.34 21.47 -0.97
C ASN A 94 -22.40 20.33 -1.39
N CYS A 95 -21.23 20.63 -1.97
CA CYS A 95 -20.33 19.62 -2.50
C CYS A 95 -19.70 18.70 -1.45
N PHE A 96 -19.72 19.13 -0.18
CA PHE A 96 -19.28 18.36 0.98
C PHE A 96 -20.44 17.84 1.85
N ASP A 97 -21.70 18.04 1.47
CA ASP A 97 -22.86 17.56 2.22
C ASP A 97 -23.07 16.06 2.02
N ASP A 98 -23.29 15.31 3.11
CA ASP A 98 -23.60 13.86 3.07
C ASP A 98 -24.89 13.56 2.29
N ASN A 99 -25.84 14.50 2.24
CA ASN A 99 -27.05 14.40 1.42
C ASN A 99 -26.86 14.98 0.00
N GLY A 100 -25.69 15.55 -0.28
CA GLY A 100 -25.32 16.09 -1.57
C GLY A 100 -24.94 14.99 -2.58
N PRO A 101 -24.82 15.33 -3.87
CA PRO A 101 -24.60 14.33 -4.92
C PRO A 101 -23.15 13.86 -5.04
N TYR A 102 -22.21 14.47 -4.30
CA TYR A 102 -20.77 14.28 -4.53
C TYR A 102 -20.05 13.50 -3.42
N VAL A 103 -20.46 13.61 -2.16
CA VAL A 103 -19.86 12.84 -1.06
C VAL A 103 -20.00 11.35 -1.36
N GLY A 104 -18.92 10.60 -1.15
CA GLY A 104 -18.84 9.20 -1.56
C GLY A 104 -18.26 8.98 -2.96
N ARG A 105 -18.21 10.02 -3.80
CA ARG A 105 -17.85 9.94 -5.23
C ARG A 105 -16.64 10.79 -5.62
N PHE A 106 -15.90 11.34 -4.66
CA PHE A 106 -14.79 12.26 -4.96
C PHE A 106 -13.79 11.64 -5.95
N TRP A 107 -13.45 10.34 -5.81
CA TRP A 107 -12.51 9.72 -6.75
C TRP A 107 -12.96 9.72 -8.21
N GLU A 108 -14.27 9.66 -8.47
CA GLU A 108 -14.86 9.69 -9.81
C GLU A 108 -14.79 11.10 -10.44
N ILE A 109 -14.64 12.13 -9.61
CA ILE A 109 -14.68 13.54 -10.01
C ILE A 109 -13.25 14.09 -10.04
N LEU A 110 -12.73 14.32 -11.25
CA LEU A 110 -11.36 14.79 -11.46
C LEU A 110 -11.04 16.08 -10.68
N ASP A 111 -12.00 17.01 -10.61
CA ASP A 111 -11.85 18.29 -9.91
C ASP A 111 -11.52 18.12 -8.42
N THR A 112 -11.98 17.05 -7.77
CA THR A 112 -11.78 16.83 -6.33
C THR A 112 -10.45 16.15 -5.98
N ARG A 113 -9.77 15.53 -6.96
CA ARG A 113 -8.54 14.76 -6.70
C ARG A 113 -7.39 15.59 -6.14
N PRO A 114 -7.12 16.84 -6.61
CA PRO A 114 -6.13 17.69 -5.97
C PRO A 114 -6.42 17.94 -4.48
N TYR A 115 -7.69 18.17 -4.11
CA TYR A 115 -8.07 18.35 -2.71
C TYR A 115 -7.83 17.07 -1.89
N MET A 116 -8.18 15.90 -2.42
CA MET A 116 -7.90 14.63 -1.77
C MET A 116 -6.39 14.39 -1.56
N ARG A 117 -5.53 14.87 -2.47
CA ARG A 117 -4.07 14.85 -2.30
C ARG A 117 -3.58 15.80 -1.20
N VAL A 118 -4.22 16.96 -1.04
CA VAL A 118 -3.94 17.85 0.10
C VAL A 118 -4.24 17.15 1.41
N LEU A 119 -5.41 16.51 1.53
CA LEU A 119 -5.78 15.76 2.73
C LEU A 119 -4.77 14.63 3.03
N GLN A 120 -4.35 13.88 2.00
CA GLN A 120 -3.32 12.84 2.18
C GLN A 120 -1.98 13.42 2.67
N ALA A 121 -1.58 14.59 2.16
CA ALA A 121 -0.37 15.27 2.62
C ALA A 121 -0.51 15.73 4.08
N GLN A 122 -1.69 16.21 4.48
CA GLN A 122 -2.00 16.59 5.86
C GLN A 122 -1.91 15.38 6.79
N VAL A 123 -2.51 14.23 6.42
CA VAL A 123 -2.38 12.97 7.19
C VAL A 123 -0.92 12.68 7.52
N ARG A 124 -0.04 12.76 6.53
CA ARG A 124 1.39 12.50 6.73
C ARG A 124 2.05 13.52 7.65
N LEU A 125 1.83 14.82 7.44
CA LEU A 125 2.49 15.86 8.25
C LEU A 125 1.96 15.90 9.69
N PHE A 126 0.66 15.66 9.90
CA PHE A 126 0.09 15.49 11.24
C PHE A 126 0.72 14.29 11.95
N PHE A 127 0.84 13.14 11.27
CA PHE A 127 1.50 11.98 11.88
C PHE A 127 2.96 12.27 12.25
N GLU A 128 3.75 12.81 11.32
CA GLU A 128 5.18 13.07 11.55
C GLU A 128 5.45 14.16 12.60
N SER A 129 4.54 15.12 12.77
CA SER A 129 4.60 16.15 13.83
C SER A 129 4.08 15.66 15.19
N GLY A 130 3.48 14.46 15.27
CA GLY A 130 2.94 13.88 16.50
C GLY A 130 1.46 14.19 16.76
N ASP A 131 0.79 14.92 15.88
CA ASP A 131 -0.66 15.14 15.93
C ASP A 131 -1.42 13.95 15.34
N TYR A 132 -1.41 12.84 16.07
CA TYR A 132 -2.07 11.61 15.66
C TYR A 132 -3.59 11.76 15.55
N LYS A 133 -4.18 12.70 16.31
CA LYS A 133 -5.62 12.94 16.30
C LYS A 133 -6.05 13.57 14.98
N SER A 134 -5.44 14.69 14.59
CA SER A 134 -5.76 15.32 13.31
C SER A 134 -5.38 14.44 12.13
N SER A 135 -4.33 13.62 12.25
CA SER A 135 -4.03 12.59 11.26
C SER A 135 -5.19 11.60 11.08
N ALA A 136 -5.74 11.05 12.16
CA ALA A 136 -6.82 10.07 12.10
C ALA A 136 -8.14 10.70 11.62
N GLU A 137 -8.49 11.89 12.11
CA GLU A 137 -9.68 12.64 11.70
C GLU A 137 -9.64 12.99 10.20
N THR A 138 -8.47 13.38 9.69
CA THR A 138 -8.30 13.63 8.25
C THR A 138 -8.53 12.35 7.43
N ILE A 139 -8.06 11.18 7.87
CA ILE A 139 -8.34 9.92 7.18
C ILE A 139 -9.84 9.58 7.22
N ILE A 140 -10.50 9.80 8.35
CA ILE A 140 -11.95 9.57 8.47
C ILE A 140 -12.71 10.45 7.47
N GLU A 141 -12.32 11.71 7.32
CA GLU A 141 -12.91 12.60 6.30
C GLU A 141 -12.60 12.11 4.89
N MET A 142 -11.36 11.69 4.59
CA MET A 142 -11.02 11.11 3.29
C MET A 142 -11.88 9.88 2.96
N LEU A 143 -12.15 9.01 3.94
CA LEU A 143 -13.00 7.83 3.79
C LEU A 143 -14.49 8.17 3.69
N ARG A 144 -14.94 9.29 4.25
CA ARG A 144 -16.28 9.85 3.99
C ARG A 144 -16.43 10.30 2.54
N LEU A 145 -15.46 11.07 2.04
CA LEU A 145 -15.45 11.64 0.70
C LEU A 145 -15.18 10.58 -0.39
N CYS A 146 -14.33 9.60 -0.09
CA CYS A 146 -13.91 8.51 -0.96
C CYS A 146 -13.93 7.16 -0.21
N PRO A 147 -15.11 6.52 -0.08
CA PRO A 147 -15.28 5.28 0.67
C PRO A 147 -14.60 4.06 0.06
N GLY A 148 -14.34 4.08 -1.24
CA GLY A 148 -13.58 3.03 -1.95
C GLY A 148 -12.09 3.03 -1.62
N ASP A 149 -11.62 3.97 -0.80
CA ASP A 149 -10.24 4.10 -0.34
C ASP A 149 -9.20 4.02 -1.47
N ASN A 150 -9.44 4.75 -2.57
CA ASN A 150 -8.55 4.74 -3.73
C ASN A 150 -7.15 5.29 -3.45
N MET A 151 -6.97 5.96 -2.30
CA MET A 151 -5.70 6.49 -1.81
C MET A 151 -5.07 5.63 -0.70
N ASN A 152 -5.65 4.46 -0.41
CA ASN A 152 -5.14 3.45 0.52
C ASN A 152 -4.91 3.94 1.96
N GLN A 153 -5.70 4.91 2.42
CA GLN A 153 -5.63 5.50 3.76
C GLN A 153 -6.16 4.59 4.85
N ARG A 154 -7.01 3.58 4.53
CA ARG A 154 -7.51 2.62 5.52
C ARG A 154 -6.37 1.91 6.26
N THR A 155 -5.25 1.70 5.57
CA THR A 155 -4.07 1.01 6.13
C THR A 155 -3.40 1.77 7.28
N TRP A 156 -3.63 3.08 7.39
CA TRP A 156 -3.12 3.92 8.46
C TRP A 156 -4.12 4.14 9.59
N LEU A 157 -5.43 4.15 9.29
CA LEU A 157 -6.46 4.50 10.25
C LEU A 157 -6.51 3.53 11.43
N GLY A 158 -6.55 2.22 11.19
CA GLY A 158 -6.56 1.21 12.25
C GLY A 158 -5.42 1.36 13.26
N PRO A 159 -4.16 1.40 12.80
CA PRO A 159 -3.01 1.67 13.66
C PRO A 159 -3.12 3.00 14.44
N LEU A 160 -3.56 4.07 13.78
CA LEU A 160 -3.75 5.38 14.42
C LEU A 160 -4.84 5.36 15.49
N LEU A 161 -5.94 4.63 15.29
CA LEU A 161 -6.98 4.46 16.29
C LEU A 161 -6.45 3.72 17.52
N CYS A 162 -5.61 2.69 17.34
CA CYS A 162 -4.92 2.03 18.47
C CYS A 162 -3.99 2.98 19.22
N ARG A 163 -3.26 3.85 18.50
CA ARG A 163 -2.39 4.87 19.10
C ARG A 163 -3.15 5.91 19.91
N LEU A 164 -4.38 6.21 19.50
CA LEU A 164 -5.30 7.12 20.21
C LEU A 164 -6.13 6.40 21.28
N GLU A 165 -5.81 5.14 21.61
CA GLU A 165 -6.54 4.31 22.58
C GLU A 165 -8.03 4.10 22.23
N ARG A 166 -8.42 4.37 20.99
CA ARG A 166 -9.76 4.10 20.44
C ARG A 166 -9.87 2.65 20.01
N TYR A 167 -9.54 1.73 20.91
CA TYR A 167 -9.43 0.30 20.60
C TYR A 167 -10.75 -0.30 20.10
N SER A 168 -11.90 0.14 20.64
CA SER A 168 -13.23 -0.29 20.16
C SER A 168 -13.43 0.03 18.68
N ASP A 169 -13.11 1.27 18.29
CA ASP A 169 -13.23 1.74 16.92
C ASP A 169 -12.21 1.04 16.00
N ALA A 170 -10.97 0.87 16.47
CA ALA A 170 -9.92 0.18 15.74
C ALA A 170 -10.30 -1.27 15.45
N LEU A 171 -10.85 -1.98 16.44
CA LEU A 171 -11.26 -3.37 16.28
C LEU A 171 -12.47 -3.49 15.36
N TYR A 172 -13.49 -2.65 15.53
CA TYR A 172 -14.64 -2.62 14.64
C TYR A 172 -14.20 -2.38 13.19
N PHE A 173 -13.38 -1.37 12.96
CA PHE A 173 -12.88 -1.00 11.65
C PHE A 173 -12.05 -2.11 11.01
N ALA A 174 -11.08 -2.66 11.74
CA ALA A 174 -10.22 -3.72 11.23
C ALA A 174 -11.02 -4.99 10.91
N ARG A 175 -11.95 -5.38 11.78
CA ARG A 175 -12.83 -6.53 11.56
C ARG A 175 -13.69 -6.32 10.31
N PHE A 176 -14.30 -5.16 10.16
CA PHE A 176 -15.12 -4.82 9.00
C PHE A 176 -14.36 -5.06 7.70
N TRP A 177 -13.13 -4.53 7.58
CA TRP A 177 -12.32 -4.68 6.37
C TRP A 177 -11.75 -6.09 6.17
N ILE A 178 -11.55 -6.87 7.24
CA ILE A 178 -11.22 -8.30 7.14
C ILE A 178 -12.41 -9.08 6.57
N GLU A 179 -13.61 -8.84 7.08
CA GLU A 179 -14.84 -9.50 6.63
C GLU A 179 -15.21 -9.10 5.19
N ASP A 180 -15.08 -7.82 4.86
CA ASP A 180 -15.20 -7.31 3.49
C ASP A 180 -14.24 -8.08 2.58
N PHE A 181 -12.95 -8.15 2.93
CA PHE A 181 -11.91 -8.82 2.14
C PHE A 181 -12.18 -10.31 1.85
N ILE A 182 -12.72 -11.06 2.83
CA ILE A 182 -13.00 -12.50 2.64
C ILE A 182 -14.39 -12.77 2.06
N SER A 183 -15.23 -11.75 1.88
CA SER A 183 -16.56 -11.88 1.31
C SER A 183 -16.53 -12.09 -0.21
N ASP A 184 -17.63 -12.58 -0.79
CA ASP A 184 -17.78 -12.66 -2.24
C ASP A 184 -18.01 -11.25 -2.84
N HIS A 185 -17.07 -10.78 -3.66
CA HIS A 185 -17.08 -9.44 -4.26
C HIS A 185 -17.76 -9.39 -5.64
N THR A 186 -18.57 -10.39 -6.01
CA THR A 186 -19.32 -10.34 -7.27
C THR A 186 -20.17 -9.08 -7.43
N ASN A 187 -20.60 -8.45 -6.33
CA ASN A 187 -21.31 -7.16 -6.31
C ASN A 187 -20.72 -6.20 -5.25
N TYR A 188 -19.44 -5.85 -5.37
CA TYR A 188 -18.79 -4.93 -4.44
C TYR A 188 -19.49 -3.55 -4.42
N VAL A 189 -19.88 -3.12 -3.21
CA VAL A 189 -20.37 -1.77 -2.93
C VAL A 189 -19.42 -1.16 -1.90
N PRO A 190 -18.82 0.01 -2.17
CA PRO A 190 -17.96 0.68 -1.20
C PRO A 190 -18.69 0.87 0.14
N PRO A 191 -18.03 0.59 1.26
CA PRO A 191 -18.67 0.61 2.57
C PRO A 191 -19.08 2.03 2.95
N TYR A 192 -20.19 2.18 3.68
CA TYR A 192 -20.66 3.49 4.11
C TYR A 192 -19.56 4.24 4.89
N ARG A 193 -19.20 5.44 4.41
CA ARG A 193 -18.10 6.28 4.92
C ARG A 193 -16.77 5.52 5.07
N GLY A 194 -16.50 4.57 4.19
CA GLY A 194 -15.25 3.80 4.22
C GLY A 194 -15.12 2.89 5.45
N GLY A 195 -16.24 2.50 6.07
CA GLY A 195 -16.23 1.69 7.29
C GLY A 195 -16.03 2.49 8.59
N THR A 196 -16.08 3.82 8.55
CA THR A 196 -15.83 4.69 9.72
C THR A 196 -17.08 5.00 10.55
N ALA A 197 -18.24 4.43 10.20
CA ALA A 197 -19.43 4.45 11.05
C ALA A 197 -19.26 3.47 12.22
N PHE A 198 -18.34 3.81 13.14
CA PHE A 198 -17.88 2.93 14.21
C PHE A 198 -19.04 2.43 15.08
N LYS A 199 -18.97 1.15 15.46
CA LYS A 199 -19.90 0.51 16.39
C LYS A 199 -19.12 -0.32 17.40
N VAL A 200 -19.83 -0.82 18.41
CA VAL A 200 -19.26 -1.77 19.36
C VAL A 200 -18.85 -3.05 18.61
N PRO A 201 -17.59 -3.49 18.71
CA PRO A 201 -17.12 -4.69 18.01
C PRO A 201 -17.77 -5.96 18.57
N GLU A 202 -18.18 -6.85 17.67
CA GLU A 202 -18.71 -8.15 18.03
C GLU A 202 -17.61 -9.11 18.47
N ARG A 203 -17.90 -9.88 19.52
CA ARG A 203 -17.07 -11.01 19.96
C ARG A 203 -17.45 -12.26 19.20
N LYS A 204 -16.79 -12.48 18.07
CA LYS A 204 -17.07 -13.62 17.19
C LYS A 204 -15.78 -14.15 16.59
N LEU A 205 -15.51 -15.42 16.83
CA LEU A 205 -14.40 -16.14 16.20
C LEU A 205 -14.69 -16.36 14.71
N PHE A 206 -13.64 -16.38 13.90
CA PHE A 206 -13.70 -16.87 12.53
C PHE A 206 -13.86 -18.39 12.52
N SER A 207 -14.64 -18.89 11.56
CA SER A 207 -14.69 -20.33 11.31
C SER A 207 -13.33 -20.83 10.80
N PRO A 208 -12.99 -22.12 10.94
CA PRO A 208 -11.73 -22.66 10.41
C PRO A 208 -11.56 -22.48 8.88
N GLU A 209 -12.66 -22.32 8.14
CA GLU A 209 -12.61 -22.06 6.70
C GLU A 209 -12.33 -20.59 6.42
N ASP A 210 -13.02 -19.69 7.13
CA ASP A 210 -12.77 -18.24 7.01
C ASP A 210 -11.34 -17.89 7.42
N GLU A 211 -10.82 -18.53 8.47
CA GLU A 211 -9.48 -18.29 8.98
C GLU A 211 -8.40 -18.45 7.90
N LYS A 212 -8.55 -19.42 6.99
CA LYS A 212 -7.61 -19.62 5.86
C LYS A 212 -7.60 -18.43 4.90
N ASN A 213 -8.75 -17.78 4.72
CA ASN A 213 -8.88 -16.61 3.86
C ASN A 213 -8.41 -15.34 4.60
N VAL A 214 -8.64 -15.26 5.92
CA VAL A 214 -8.21 -14.15 6.76
C VAL A 214 -6.68 -14.02 6.78
N ASP A 215 -5.93 -15.13 6.75
CA ASP A 215 -4.46 -15.09 6.67
C ASP A 215 -3.95 -14.31 5.43
N SER A 216 -4.76 -14.20 4.36
CA SER A 216 -4.41 -13.44 3.16
C SER A 216 -4.83 -11.96 3.23
N SER A 217 -5.54 -11.55 4.30
CA SER A 217 -5.99 -10.18 4.51
C SER A 217 -4.80 -9.23 4.73
N PRO A 218 -4.95 -7.92 4.42
CA PRO A 218 -3.90 -6.94 4.66
C PRO A 218 -3.41 -6.95 6.11
N CYS A 219 -2.10 -7.05 6.30
CA CYS A 219 -1.50 -7.14 7.64
C CYS A 219 -1.84 -5.96 8.55
N SER A 220 -2.06 -4.77 7.98
CA SER A 220 -2.48 -3.58 8.74
C SER A 220 -3.83 -3.78 9.41
N MET A 221 -4.73 -4.57 8.85
CA MET A 221 -6.03 -4.89 9.47
C MET A 221 -5.89 -6.00 10.50
N THR A 222 -5.25 -7.13 10.16
CA THR A 222 -5.16 -8.28 11.07
C THR A 222 -4.37 -7.97 12.33
N TYR A 223 -3.24 -7.25 12.23
CA TYR A 223 -2.50 -6.82 13.42
C TYR A 223 -3.21 -5.70 14.20
N THR A 224 -3.95 -4.81 13.54
CA THR A 224 -4.79 -3.83 14.26
C THR A 224 -5.85 -4.56 15.08
N ALA A 225 -6.56 -5.52 14.49
CA ALA A 225 -7.56 -6.32 15.20
C ALA A 225 -6.95 -7.08 16.38
N ALA A 226 -5.77 -7.69 16.20
CA ALA A 226 -5.06 -8.40 17.27
C ALA A 226 -4.72 -7.46 18.45
N LEU A 227 -4.08 -6.32 18.16
CA LEU A 227 -3.68 -5.36 19.19
C LEU A 227 -4.90 -4.75 19.90
N ALA A 228 -5.91 -4.34 19.14
CA ALA A 228 -7.12 -3.73 19.68
C ALA A 228 -7.94 -4.71 20.52
N ALA A 229 -8.11 -5.95 20.04
CA ALA A 229 -8.79 -7.00 20.81
C ALA A 229 -8.07 -7.29 22.11
N PHE A 230 -6.73 -7.44 22.10
CA PHE A 230 -5.96 -7.65 23.32
C PHE A 230 -6.11 -6.48 24.30
N LYS A 231 -6.04 -5.24 23.82
CA LYS A 231 -6.20 -4.06 24.69
C LYS A 231 -7.62 -3.89 25.25
N LEU A 232 -8.66 -4.33 24.54
CA LEU A 232 -10.04 -4.29 25.03
C LEU A 232 -10.39 -5.44 25.96
N TRP A 233 -9.91 -6.64 25.64
CA TRP A 233 -10.45 -7.90 26.16
C TRP A 233 -9.42 -8.74 26.90
N GLY A 234 -8.15 -8.32 26.89
CA GLY A 234 -7.03 -9.10 27.40
C GLY A 234 -6.70 -10.29 26.52
N ASP A 235 -5.98 -11.24 27.12
CA ASP A 235 -5.63 -12.49 26.47
C ASP A 235 -6.84 -13.45 26.51
N CYS A 236 -7.53 -13.57 25.37
CA CYS A 236 -8.73 -14.37 25.20
C CYS A 236 -8.71 -15.10 23.84
N GLU A 237 -9.68 -15.97 23.59
CA GLU A 237 -9.69 -16.77 22.34
C GLU A 237 -9.72 -15.89 21.09
N GLU A 238 -10.47 -14.79 21.11
CA GLU A 238 -10.58 -13.87 19.97
C GLU A 238 -9.26 -13.13 19.71
N SER A 239 -8.65 -12.55 20.75
CA SER A 239 -7.38 -11.83 20.59
C SER A 239 -6.26 -12.77 20.16
N ARG A 240 -6.24 -14.01 20.68
CA ARG A 240 -5.33 -15.08 20.23
C ARG A 240 -5.56 -15.46 18.77
N GLN A 241 -6.81 -15.65 18.34
CA GLN A 241 -7.13 -15.98 16.94
C GLN A 241 -6.65 -14.87 16.00
N TYR A 242 -6.92 -13.59 16.32
CA TYR A 242 -6.42 -12.46 15.53
C TYR A 242 -4.89 -12.43 15.45
N LEU A 243 -4.19 -12.66 16.57
CA LEU A 243 -2.73 -12.67 16.58
C LEU A 243 -2.16 -13.83 15.75
N ARG A 244 -2.78 -15.01 15.82
CA ARG A 244 -2.40 -16.18 15.03
C ARG A 244 -2.50 -15.90 13.53
N VAL A 245 -3.66 -15.42 13.07
CA VAL A 245 -3.87 -15.16 11.63
C VAL A 245 -2.96 -14.04 11.12
N ALA A 246 -2.77 -12.99 11.91
CA ALA A 246 -1.87 -11.89 11.57
C ALA A 246 -0.41 -12.37 11.42
N SER A 247 0.04 -13.19 12.37
CA SER A 247 1.40 -13.74 12.39
C SER A 247 1.67 -14.71 11.24
N LYS A 248 0.67 -15.51 10.87
CA LYS A 248 0.76 -16.44 9.75
C LYS A 248 0.72 -15.71 8.40
N GLY A 249 -0.18 -14.74 8.25
CA GLY A 249 -0.35 -13.94 7.04
C GLY A 249 0.82 -13.01 6.74
N ASN A 250 1.37 -12.35 7.76
CA ASN A 250 2.57 -11.53 7.63
C ASN A 250 3.48 -11.73 8.85
N PRO A 251 4.43 -12.68 8.81
CA PRO A 251 5.33 -12.93 9.94
C PRO A 251 6.37 -11.82 10.14
N HIS A 252 6.54 -10.90 9.19
CA HIS A 252 7.60 -9.87 9.25
C HIS A 252 7.39 -8.88 10.40
N VAL A 253 6.14 -8.58 10.76
CA VAL A 253 5.81 -7.74 11.91
C VAL A 253 6.30 -8.42 13.19
N MET A 254 5.85 -9.65 13.47
CA MET A 254 6.25 -10.39 14.67
C MET A 254 7.76 -10.71 14.71
N ILE A 255 8.41 -10.97 13.58
CA ILE A 255 9.88 -11.15 13.55
C ILE A 255 10.59 -9.92 14.11
N LYS A 256 10.13 -8.71 13.75
CA LYS A 256 10.74 -7.46 14.21
C LYS A 256 10.39 -7.14 15.67
N VAL A 257 9.13 -7.33 16.06
CA VAL A 257 8.65 -7.09 17.44
C VAL A 257 9.32 -8.06 18.42
N LEU A 258 9.19 -9.37 18.19
CA LEU A 258 9.74 -10.39 19.09
C LEU A 258 11.27 -10.42 19.07
N GLY A 259 11.88 -10.05 17.94
CA GLY A 259 13.33 -9.85 17.82
C GLY A 259 13.84 -8.54 18.42
N ARG A 260 12.96 -7.68 18.97
CA ARG A 260 13.28 -6.34 19.49
C ARG A 260 14.10 -5.48 18.51
N ILE A 261 13.80 -5.60 17.22
CA ILE A 261 14.44 -4.81 16.16
C ILE A 261 13.90 -3.38 16.23
N ASN A 262 14.75 -2.36 16.10
CA ASN A 262 14.31 -0.97 16.18
C ASN A 262 13.18 -0.63 15.19
N ARG A 263 12.27 0.26 15.65
CA ARG A 263 11.22 0.83 14.82
C ARG A 263 11.81 1.51 13.59
N PRO A 264 11.21 1.34 12.39
CA PRO A 264 11.63 2.13 11.24
C PRO A 264 11.57 3.63 11.54
N GLU A 265 12.59 4.38 11.10
CA GLU A 265 12.62 5.84 11.30
C GLU A 265 11.83 6.60 10.24
N GLN A 266 11.71 6.01 9.04
CA GLN A 266 11.11 6.64 7.86
C GLN A 266 10.09 5.71 7.21
N MET A 267 9.14 6.29 6.49
CA MET A 267 8.18 5.56 5.66
C MET A 267 8.89 4.73 4.58
N ASN A 268 8.31 3.58 4.22
CA ASN A 268 8.87 2.77 3.15
C ASN A 268 8.62 3.41 1.76
N MET A 269 9.71 3.56 1.00
CA MET A 269 9.72 4.10 -0.36
C MET A 269 9.80 3.01 -1.45
N ASN A 270 9.93 1.74 -1.07
CA ASN A 270 9.96 0.63 -2.02
C ASN A 270 8.53 0.21 -2.41
N PRO A 271 8.34 -0.39 -3.61
CA PRO A 271 7.07 -0.99 -3.98
C PRO A 271 6.61 -2.02 -2.96
N ARG A 272 5.34 -1.92 -2.58
CA ARG A 272 4.72 -2.83 -1.62
C ARG A 272 4.40 -4.16 -2.31
N GLY A 273 4.89 -5.25 -1.75
CA GLY A 273 4.41 -6.59 -2.08
C GLY A 273 3.27 -6.96 -1.14
N TRP A 274 2.24 -7.65 -1.65
CA TRP A 274 1.10 -8.08 -0.84
C TRP A 274 1.55 -8.87 0.39
N ASN A 275 1.23 -8.38 1.59
CA ASN A 275 1.67 -8.95 2.87
C ASN A 275 3.18 -9.21 2.93
N GLY A 276 3.95 -8.34 2.27
CA GLY A 276 5.41 -8.38 2.24
C GLY A 276 6.08 -7.69 3.41
N PRO A 277 7.43 -7.65 3.41
CA PRO A 277 8.20 -6.91 4.41
C PRO A 277 7.98 -5.39 4.32
N GLU A 278 7.63 -4.87 3.15
CA GLU A 278 7.28 -3.46 2.94
C GLU A 278 5.96 -3.06 3.64
N ASP A 279 4.94 -3.91 3.59
CA ASP A 279 3.68 -3.68 4.32
C ASP A 279 3.90 -3.71 5.83
N ALA A 280 4.70 -4.67 6.30
CA ALA A 280 5.09 -4.76 7.70
C ALA A 280 5.90 -3.55 8.16
N HIS A 281 6.76 -3.00 7.28
CA HIS A 281 7.52 -1.79 7.57
C HIS A 281 6.58 -0.60 7.80
N ASP A 282 5.60 -0.38 6.92
CA ASP A 282 4.66 0.73 7.06
C ASP A 282 3.82 0.59 8.34
N TYR A 283 3.30 -0.60 8.64
CA TYR A 283 2.57 -0.86 9.88
C TYR A 283 3.42 -0.59 11.13
N LEU A 284 4.67 -1.09 11.15
CA LEU A 284 5.56 -0.90 12.29
C LEU A 284 6.04 0.54 12.46
N TRP A 285 6.26 1.27 11.36
CA TRP A 285 6.55 2.70 11.42
C TRP A 285 5.44 3.45 12.15
N LEU A 286 4.18 3.03 11.97
CA LEU A 286 3.02 3.65 12.62
C LEU A 286 2.87 3.29 14.10
N VAL A 287 3.10 2.03 14.51
CA VAL A 287 2.66 1.52 15.84
C VAL A 287 3.59 0.54 16.54
N GLN A 288 4.84 0.35 16.09
CA GLN A 288 5.72 -0.65 16.71
C GLN A 288 5.93 -0.42 18.21
N ASP A 289 6.04 0.84 18.66
CA ASP A 289 6.16 1.18 20.08
C ASP A 289 4.99 0.64 20.92
N LEU A 290 3.77 0.57 20.38
CA LEU A 290 2.63 -0.02 21.10
C LEU A 290 2.82 -1.52 21.32
N TRP A 291 3.45 -2.21 20.37
CA TRP A 291 3.82 -3.63 20.46
C TRP A 291 5.01 -3.89 21.39
N MET A 292 5.76 -2.84 21.73
CA MET A 292 6.92 -2.93 22.63
C MET A 292 6.55 -2.71 24.10
N ASN A 293 5.30 -2.35 24.41
CA ASN A 293 4.79 -2.36 25.77
C ASN A 293 4.90 -3.77 26.37
N ASP A 294 5.32 -3.89 27.63
CA ASP A 294 5.66 -5.18 28.24
C ASP A 294 4.48 -6.16 28.23
N ASP A 295 3.26 -5.69 28.47
CA ASP A 295 2.05 -6.50 28.43
C ASP A 295 1.79 -7.09 27.03
N VAL A 296 1.86 -6.26 25.99
CA VAL A 296 1.64 -6.67 24.60
C VAL A 296 2.77 -7.57 24.10
N TRP A 297 4.01 -7.23 24.40
CA TRP A 297 5.17 -7.99 23.96
C TRP A 297 5.21 -9.38 24.60
N ASN A 298 4.96 -9.46 25.92
CA ASN A 298 4.93 -10.73 26.64
C ASN A 298 3.79 -11.62 26.12
N TRP A 299 2.59 -11.07 25.97
CA TRP A 299 1.45 -11.77 25.36
C TRP A 299 1.79 -12.36 23.99
N ALA A 300 2.37 -11.56 23.10
CA ALA A 300 2.74 -12.03 21.77
C ALA A 300 3.88 -13.08 21.78
N ASN A 301 4.85 -12.94 22.69
CA ASN A 301 5.99 -13.85 22.83
C ASN A 301 5.63 -15.19 23.48
N GLU A 302 4.59 -15.21 24.32
CA GLU A 302 4.07 -16.41 24.98
C GLU A 302 3.11 -17.19 24.08
N HIS A 303 2.50 -16.53 23.08
CA HIS A 303 1.61 -17.18 22.11
C HIS A 303 2.38 -18.15 21.18
N PRO A 304 2.18 -19.48 21.28
CA PRO A 304 3.02 -20.46 20.58
C PRO A 304 2.98 -20.35 19.05
N GLU A 305 1.79 -20.13 18.48
CA GLU A 305 1.61 -20.07 17.03
C GLU A 305 2.18 -18.77 16.42
N ALA A 306 1.93 -17.63 17.07
CA ALA A 306 2.52 -16.34 16.69
C ALA A 306 4.05 -16.38 16.72
N LYS A 307 4.62 -16.88 17.82
CA LYS A 307 6.06 -17.09 17.96
C LYS A 307 6.58 -18.08 16.93
N GLY A 308 5.89 -19.20 16.74
CA GLY A 308 6.25 -20.25 15.79
C GLY A 308 6.29 -19.79 14.33
N ALA A 309 5.44 -18.83 13.96
CA ALA A 309 5.42 -18.22 12.62
C ALA A 309 6.67 -17.37 12.33
N THR A 310 7.35 -16.88 13.37
CA THR A 310 8.58 -16.09 13.20
C THR A 310 9.80 -16.95 12.88
N PHE A 311 9.85 -18.19 13.37
CA PHE A 311 11.03 -19.03 13.34
C PHE A 311 11.38 -19.52 11.93
N LYS A 312 12.62 -19.23 11.52
CA LYS A 312 13.18 -19.67 10.26
C LYS A 312 13.95 -20.98 10.42
N LYS A 313 13.95 -21.77 9.35
CA LYS A 313 14.85 -22.92 9.19
C LYS A 313 16.14 -22.45 8.53
N CYS A 314 17.24 -23.11 8.84
CA CYS A 314 18.49 -22.89 8.14
C CYS A 314 18.30 -23.21 6.65
N ALA A 315 18.76 -22.33 5.76
CA ALA A 315 18.57 -22.50 4.33
C ALA A 315 19.45 -23.60 3.71
N ARG A 316 20.47 -24.08 4.43
CA ARG A 316 21.31 -25.21 3.99
C ARG A 316 20.48 -26.50 4.02
N PRO A 317 20.32 -27.21 2.88
CA PRO A 317 19.42 -28.38 2.80
C PRO A 317 19.71 -29.51 3.79
N SER A 318 20.99 -29.74 4.12
CA SER A 318 21.42 -30.78 5.06
C SER A 318 21.44 -30.33 6.53
N CYS A 319 21.02 -29.10 6.83
CA CYS A 319 20.87 -28.61 8.19
C CYS A 319 19.40 -28.66 8.63
N THR A 320 19.13 -29.22 9.80
CA THR A 320 17.77 -29.33 10.36
C THR A 320 17.47 -28.29 11.44
N LEU A 321 18.45 -27.41 11.74
CA LEU A 321 18.29 -26.39 12.77
C LEU A 321 17.20 -25.39 12.39
N LYS A 322 16.39 -25.07 13.40
CA LYS A 322 15.32 -24.07 13.37
C LYS A 322 15.56 -23.09 14.51
N GLU A 323 15.26 -21.82 14.26
CA GLU A 323 15.31 -20.79 15.28
C GLU A 323 14.45 -21.16 16.51
N THR A 324 14.94 -20.79 17.68
CA THR A 324 14.21 -20.87 18.96
C THR A 324 13.79 -19.50 19.46
N ARG A 325 14.41 -18.45 18.92
CA ARG A 325 14.07 -17.04 19.12
C ARG A 325 13.95 -16.33 17.78
N ALA A 326 13.03 -15.38 17.70
CA ALA A 326 12.83 -14.61 16.47
C ALA A 326 14.12 -13.87 16.07
N ALA A 327 14.47 -13.92 14.78
CA ALA A 327 15.66 -13.27 14.22
C ALA A 327 17.01 -13.73 14.83
N GLU A 328 17.08 -14.97 15.33
CA GLU A 328 18.29 -15.57 15.88
C GLU A 328 19.34 -15.89 14.79
N PHE A 329 18.89 -16.33 13.60
CA PHE A 329 19.79 -16.74 12.52
C PHE A 329 20.29 -15.56 11.71
N GLN A 330 21.49 -15.70 11.15
CA GLN A 330 22.12 -14.68 10.32
C GLN A 330 21.51 -14.71 8.91
N ARG A 331 20.99 -13.57 8.45
CA ARG A 331 20.47 -13.42 7.09
C ARG A 331 21.63 -13.24 6.11
N CYS A 332 21.47 -13.76 4.89
CA CYS A 332 22.40 -13.45 3.80
C CYS A 332 22.51 -11.92 3.65
N SER A 333 23.71 -11.36 3.85
CA SER A 333 23.94 -9.91 3.83
C SER A 333 23.70 -9.24 2.47
N SER A 334 23.57 -10.05 1.42
CA SER A 334 23.44 -9.59 0.04
C SER A 334 21.99 -9.52 -0.43
N CYS A 335 21.22 -10.61 -0.27
CA CYS A 335 19.80 -10.65 -0.70
C CYS A 335 18.81 -10.57 0.47
N HIS A 336 19.24 -10.89 1.69
CA HIS A 336 18.42 -10.99 2.90
C HIS A 336 17.22 -11.96 2.83
N LEU A 337 17.12 -12.80 1.80
CA LEU A 337 15.99 -13.73 1.60
C LEU A 337 16.10 -15.01 2.42
N VAL A 338 17.33 -15.47 2.68
CA VAL A 338 17.62 -16.72 3.36
C VAL A 338 18.34 -16.45 4.68
N SER A 339 18.13 -17.35 5.64
CA SER A 339 18.76 -17.32 6.97
C SER A 339 19.60 -18.57 7.19
N TYR A 340 20.73 -18.42 7.87
CA TYR A 340 21.64 -19.49 8.22
C TYR A 340 21.92 -19.48 9.72
N CYS A 341 21.91 -20.67 10.33
CA CYS A 341 22.24 -20.82 11.76
C CYS A 341 23.70 -20.47 12.06
N SER A 342 24.60 -20.48 11.06
CA SER A 342 26.01 -20.13 11.21
C SER A 342 26.64 -19.70 9.88
N GLN A 343 27.76 -18.98 9.96
CA GLN A 343 28.56 -18.61 8.80
C GLN A 343 29.09 -19.84 8.04
N ALA A 344 29.36 -20.95 8.74
CA ALA A 344 29.78 -22.21 8.12
C ALA A 344 28.66 -22.77 7.20
N CYS A 345 27.41 -22.78 7.67
CA CYS A 345 26.28 -23.21 6.86
C CYS A 345 26.07 -22.32 5.62
N GLN A 346 26.29 -21.01 5.74
CA GLN A 346 26.24 -20.09 4.60
C GLN A 346 27.32 -20.38 3.57
N LYS A 347 28.57 -20.62 4.02
CA LYS A 347 29.70 -20.93 3.13
C LYS A 347 29.48 -22.25 2.37
N ASP A 348 29.01 -23.28 3.07
CA ASP A 348 28.67 -24.58 2.47
C ASP A 348 27.59 -24.47 1.40
N ASP A 349 26.54 -23.69 1.67
CA ASP A 349 25.39 -23.53 0.77
C ASP A 349 25.64 -22.54 -0.38
N TRP A 350 26.73 -21.77 -0.32
CA TRP A 350 26.96 -20.62 -1.21
C TRP A 350 26.92 -20.98 -2.69
N LYS A 351 27.50 -22.12 -3.10
CA LYS A 351 27.49 -22.55 -4.51
C LYS A 351 26.06 -22.70 -5.05
N ARG A 352 25.13 -23.18 -4.22
CA ARG A 352 23.71 -23.35 -4.57
C ARG A 352 22.94 -22.02 -4.47
N HIS A 353 23.18 -21.24 -3.42
CA HIS A 353 22.43 -19.99 -3.18
C HIS A 353 22.85 -18.82 -4.07
N LYS A 354 24.12 -18.75 -4.51
CA LYS A 354 24.68 -17.61 -5.24
C LYS A 354 23.87 -17.20 -6.49
N PRO A 355 23.42 -18.12 -7.37
CA PRO A 355 22.60 -17.76 -8.52
C PRO A 355 21.30 -17.05 -8.13
N ASP A 356 20.55 -17.60 -7.17
CA ASP A 356 19.29 -17.01 -6.68
C ASP A 356 19.54 -15.65 -6.00
N CYS A 357 20.63 -15.55 -5.23
CA CYS A 357 21.03 -14.32 -4.58
C CYS A 357 21.30 -13.21 -5.60
N GLN A 358 22.02 -13.51 -6.69
CA GLN A 358 22.34 -12.56 -7.75
C GLN A 358 21.09 -12.17 -8.53
N PHE A 359 20.23 -13.14 -8.87
CA PHE A 359 18.97 -12.89 -9.55
C PHE A 359 18.07 -11.94 -8.75
N HIS A 360 17.91 -12.18 -7.45
CA HIS A 360 17.09 -11.31 -6.61
C HIS A 360 17.64 -9.89 -6.51
N LYS A 361 18.97 -9.74 -6.40
CA LYS A 361 19.61 -8.42 -6.42
C LYS A 361 19.37 -7.69 -7.74
N MET A 362 19.52 -8.37 -8.86
CA MET A 362 19.27 -7.81 -10.18
C MET A 362 17.81 -7.37 -10.30
N LYS A 363 16.86 -8.24 -9.91
CA LYS A 363 15.43 -7.92 -9.91
C LYS A 363 15.12 -6.67 -9.09
N LYS A 364 15.64 -6.59 -7.86
CA LYS A 364 15.41 -5.45 -6.96
C LYS A 364 15.96 -4.15 -7.57
N ALA A 365 17.19 -4.19 -8.09
CA ALA A 365 17.81 -3.04 -8.74
C ALA A 365 17.06 -2.59 -10.00
N ALA A 366 16.59 -3.54 -10.82
CA ALA A 366 15.80 -3.24 -12.02
C ALA A 366 14.45 -2.58 -11.68
N VAL A 367 13.73 -3.09 -10.68
CA VAL A 367 12.48 -2.49 -10.20
C VAL A 367 12.73 -1.08 -9.65
N GLN A 368 13.78 -0.89 -8.85
CA GLN A 368 14.13 0.44 -8.32
C GLN A 368 14.50 1.43 -9.43
N ALA A 369 15.26 1.01 -10.43
CA ALA A 369 15.61 1.83 -11.57
C ALA A 369 14.38 2.23 -12.38
N PHE A 370 13.49 1.28 -12.68
CA PHE A 370 12.23 1.55 -13.38
C PHE A 370 11.36 2.58 -12.64
N ASN A 371 11.17 2.41 -11.33
CA ASN A 371 10.39 3.35 -10.52
C ASN A 371 11.04 4.74 -10.44
N ALA A 372 12.37 4.81 -10.52
CA ALA A 372 13.11 6.07 -10.59
C ALA A 372 13.17 6.68 -12.01
N GLY A 373 12.55 6.04 -13.02
CA GLY A 373 12.62 6.47 -14.41
C GLY A 373 14.01 6.35 -15.04
N LYS A 374 14.86 5.45 -14.51
CA LYS A 374 16.22 5.17 -15.00
C LYS A 374 16.24 3.89 -15.84
N ALA A 375 17.23 3.75 -16.70
CA ALA A 375 17.49 2.51 -17.43
C ALA A 375 17.79 1.35 -16.47
N ALA A 376 17.50 0.12 -16.88
CA ALA A 376 17.81 -1.04 -16.06
C ALA A 376 19.33 -1.20 -15.88
N PRO A 377 19.78 -1.87 -14.80
CA PRO A 377 21.19 -2.20 -14.63
C PRO A 377 21.73 -3.00 -15.82
N GLU A 378 22.99 -2.77 -16.17
CA GLU A 378 23.67 -3.48 -17.26
C GLU A 378 23.59 -5.01 -17.06
N GLY A 379 23.29 -5.74 -18.13
CA GLY A 379 23.11 -7.19 -18.10
C GLY A 379 21.79 -7.68 -17.50
N CYS A 380 20.86 -6.79 -17.13
CA CYS A 380 19.52 -7.17 -16.69
C CYS A 380 18.68 -7.66 -17.88
N THR A 381 18.37 -8.96 -17.91
CA THR A 381 17.45 -9.56 -18.89
C THR A 381 16.03 -9.73 -18.36
N ILE A 382 15.73 -9.20 -17.17
CA ILE A 382 14.43 -9.35 -16.52
C ILE A 382 13.44 -8.39 -17.19
N PRO A 383 12.41 -8.88 -17.89
CA PRO A 383 11.39 -8.02 -18.47
C PRO A 383 10.55 -7.38 -17.35
N ILE A 384 10.34 -6.07 -17.42
CA ILE A 384 9.42 -5.34 -16.54
C ILE A 384 8.16 -5.04 -17.34
N PHE A 385 7.05 -5.60 -16.90
CA PHE A 385 5.73 -5.37 -17.49
C PHE A 385 5.05 -4.23 -16.75
N ALA A 386 4.56 -3.23 -17.47
CA ALA A 386 3.65 -2.24 -16.90
C ALA A 386 2.47 -2.06 -17.85
N THR A 387 1.27 -2.32 -17.33
CA THR A 387 0.02 -2.04 -18.03
C THR A 387 -0.34 -0.58 -17.85
N ASP A 388 -0.45 0.16 -18.97
CA ASP A 388 -0.97 1.52 -18.95
C ASP A 388 -2.46 1.50 -19.29
N PHE A 389 -3.30 1.70 -18.28
CA PHE A 389 -4.76 1.73 -18.43
C PHE A 389 -5.26 3.04 -19.06
N SER A 390 -4.41 4.05 -19.27
CA SER A 390 -4.78 5.33 -19.91
C SER A 390 -5.07 5.21 -21.41
N GLY A 391 -4.77 4.06 -22.02
CA GLY A 391 -4.89 3.86 -23.47
C GLY A 391 -5.11 2.41 -23.91
N GLY A 392 -5.44 1.50 -22.98
CA GLY A 392 -5.69 0.09 -23.28
C GLY A 392 -4.46 -0.67 -23.83
N ALA A 393 -3.24 -0.22 -23.53
CA ALA A 393 -2.02 -0.81 -24.07
C ALA A 393 -1.16 -1.43 -22.96
N VAL A 394 -0.68 -2.66 -23.21
CA VAL A 394 0.36 -3.28 -22.39
C VAL A 394 1.71 -2.81 -22.90
N HIS A 395 2.53 -2.20 -22.04
CA HIS A 395 3.88 -1.81 -22.39
C HIS A 395 4.89 -2.81 -21.80
N LEU A 396 5.76 -3.30 -22.67
CA LEU A 396 6.91 -4.13 -22.30
C LEU A 396 8.15 -3.24 -22.22
N TYR A 397 8.85 -3.32 -21.08
CA TYR A 397 10.13 -2.65 -20.87
C TYR A 397 11.20 -3.73 -20.71
N ASP A 398 12.09 -3.86 -21.68
CA ASP A 398 13.20 -4.83 -21.70
C ASP A 398 14.50 -4.27 -21.08
N GLY A 399 14.39 -3.18 -20.32
CA GLY A 399 15.50 -2.58 -19.60
C GLY A 399 16.37 -1.64 -20.43
N ASN A 400 16.32 -1.65 -21.76
CA ASN A 400 17.18 -0.81 -22.60
C ASN A 400 16.47 0.07 -23.64
N GLN A 401 15.24 -0.19 -24.06
CA GLN A 401 14.55 0.72 -25.01
C GLN A 401 13.04 0.90 -24.77
N ALA A 402 12.54 2.03 -25.27
CA ALA A 402 11.15 2.46 -25.24
C ALA A 402 10.22 1.42 -25.89
N THR A 403 9.14 1.08 -25.19
CA THR A 403 7.93 0.44 -25.72
C THR A 403 8.17 -0.59 -26.82
N VAL A 404 8.32 -1.87 -26.45
CA VAL A 404 8.08 -2.93 -27.44
C VAL A 404 6.60 -2.83 -27.83
N ASN A 405 6.34 -2.60 -29.12
CA ASN A 405 5.03 -2.35 -29.73
C ASN A 405 3.85 -2.98 -28.97
N GLY A 406 2.84 -2.15 -28.67
CA GLY A 406 1.63 -2.58 -27.97
C GLY A 406 1.07 -3.84 -28.61
N VAL A 407 1.15 -4.95 -27.88
CA VAL A 407 0.46 -6.19 -28.28
C VAL A 407 -1.02 -5.86 -28.23
N PRO A 408 -1.77 -5.94 -29.35
CA PRO A 408 -3.19 -5.67 -29.34
C PRO A 408 -3.86 -6.60 -28.32
N ILE A 409 -4.68 -6.05 -27.43
CA ILE A 409 -5.54 -6.86 -26.58
C ILE A 409 -6.46 -7.64 -27.54
N PRO A 410 -6.44 -8.99 -27.54
CA PRO A 410 -7.33 -9.74 -28.41
C PRO A 410 -8.78 -9.40 -28.05
N ASP A 411 -9.54 -8.97 -29.05
CA ASP A 411 -10.96 -8.66 -28.91
C ASP A 411 -11.68 -9.84 -28.25
N PRO A 412 -12.34 -9.65 -27.09
CA PRO A 412 -13.03 -10.72 -26.37
C PRO A 412 -14.09 -11.44 -27.23
N GLY A 413 -14.55 -10.82 -28.32
CA GLY A 413 -15.46 -11.44 -29.30
C GLY A 413 -14.86 -12.58 -30.14
N THR A 414 -13.52 -12.70 -30.24
CA THR A 414 -12.87 -13.68 -31.13
C THR A 414 -12.48 -15.00 -30.45
N ALA A 415 -12.40 -15.02 -29.12
CA ALA A 415 -12.05 -16.22 -28.34
C ALA A 415 -13.18 -17.27 -28.29
N SER A 416 -14.44 -16.86 -28.41
CA SER A 416 -15.61 -17.76 -28.36
C SER A 416 -15.83 -18.54 -29.67
N ALA A 417 -15.41 -17.98 -30.82
CA ALA A 417 -15.59 -18.59 -32.13
C ALA A 417 -14.58 -19.73 -32.41
N SER A 418 -13.37 -19.64 -31.85
CA SER A 418 -12.30 -20.63 -32.05
C SER A 418 -12.45 -21.86 -31.14
N ALA A 419 -12.98 -21.69 -29.92
CA ALA A 419 -13.33 -22.79 -29.03
C ALA A 419 -14.50 -23.64 -29.58
N SER A 420 -15.48 -23.00 -30.22
CA SER A 420 -16.65 -23.65 -30.82
C SER A 420 -16.30 -24.50 -32.05
N LYS A 421 -15.33 -24.05 -32.86
CA LYS A 421 -14.81 -24.84 -34.02
C LYS A 421 -13.92 -26.00 -33.59
N LYS A 422 -13.12 -25.88 -32.52
CA LYS A 422 -12.32 -27.00 -31.96
C LYS A 422 -13.20 -28.08 -31.31
N LYS A 423 -14.26 -27.72 -30.58
CA LYS A 423 -15.23 -28.70 -30.05
C LYS A 423 -16.01 -29.44 -31.14
N LYS A 424 -16.39 -28.77 -32.25
CA LYS A 424 -17.06 -29.44 -33.39
C LYS A 424 -16.12 -30.34 -34.22
N LYS A 425 -14.82 -30.03 -34.33
CA LYS A 425 -13.84 -30.90 -35.01
C LYS A 425 -13.49 -32.16 -34.19
N ASN A 426 -13.43 -32.08 -32.86
CA ASN A 426 -13.18 -33.26 -32.02
C ASN A 426 -14.40 -34.19 -31.88
N LYS A 427 -15.64 -33.68 -32.00
CA LYS A 427 -16.86 -34.52 -32.03
C LYS A 427 -17.05 -35.27 -33.37
N LYS A 428 -16.44 -34.81 -34.47
CA LYS A 428 -16.50 -35.47 -35.79
C LYS A 428 -15.40 -36.52 -36.04
N LYS A 429 -14.35 -36.58 -35.20
CA LYS A 429 -13.28 -37.61 -35.30
C LYS A 429 -13.55 -38.88 -34.47
N ASN A 430 -14.59 -38.90 -33.63
CA ASN A 430 -14.98 -40.07 -32.82
C ASN A 430 -16.26 -40.78 -33.32
N LYS A 431 -16.64 -40.60 -34.59
CA LYS A 431 -17.59 -41.50 -35.26
C LYS A 431 -16.84 -42.28 -36.33
N LYS A 432 -16.33 -43.46 -35.98
CA LYS A 432 -16.10 -44.52 -36.97
C LYS A 432 -17.46 -44.87 -37.61
N PRO A 433 -17.54 -45.05 -38.93
CA PRO A 433 -18.67 -45.73 -39.53
C PRO A 433 -18.54 -47.23 -39.23
N GLU A 434 -19.52 -47.77 -38.53
CA GLU A 434 -19.88 -49.19 -38.67
C GLU A 434 -20.51 -49.36 -40.05
N GLY A 435 -20.08 -50.40 -40.75
CA GLY A 435 -20.71 -50.87 -41.97
C GLY A 435 -19.77 -51.80 -42.70
N ASN A 436 -20.19 -53.07 -42.83
CA ASN A 436 -19.94 -53.83 -44.05
C ASN A 436 -20.20 -52.96 -45.29
#